data_AF-A0A842V6V8-F1
#
_entry.id   AF-A0A842V6V8-F1
#
_cell.length_a   1.000
_cell.length_b   1.000
_cell.length_c   1.000
_cell.angle_alpha   90.00
_cell.angle_beta   90.00
_cell.angle_gamma   90.00
#
_symmetry.space_group_name_H-M   'P 1'
#
loop_
_entity.id
_entity.type
_entity.pdbx_description
1 polymer ?
#
loop_
_entity_poly.entity_id
_entity_poly.type
_entity_poly.pdbx_seq_one_letter_code
_entity_poly.pdbx_strand_id
1 'polypeptide(L)' 'MAEKENKPLLCRLGIHDWGVETYHEEEGSFVEHSVKVCKRCGKKKEKTRKFEWDKS' A
#
# COMPACT_ATOMS: atom_id res chain seq x y z
N MET A 1 33.71 10.16 -4.55
CA MET A 1 32.91 9.19 -5.32
C MET A 1 31.45 9.58 -5.16
N ALA A 2 30.78 10.00 -6.24
CA ALA A 2 29.42 10.51 -6.18
C ALA A 2 28.45 9.34 -6.02
N GLU A 3 27.74 9.29 -4.90
CA GLU A 3 26.54 8.46 -4.71
C GLU A 3 25.50 8.92 -5.73
N LYS A 4 25.55 8.34 -6.94
CA LYS A 4 24.49 8.49 -7.92
C LYS A 4 23.28 7.76 -7.39
N GLU A 5 22.40 8.53 -6.76
CA GLU A 5 21.03 8.17 -6.45
C GLU A 5 20.36 7.51 -7.66
N ASN A 6 20.37 6.18 -7.69
CA ASN A 6 19.74 5.38 -8.73
C ASN A 6 18.22 5.28 -8.45
N LYS A 7 17.61 6.44 -8.18
CA LYS A 7 16.26 6.59 -7.63
C LYS A 7 15.14 6.07 -8.54
N PRO A 8 15.17 6.22 -9.87
CA PRO A 8 14.13 5.66 -10.74
C PRO A 8 14.37 4.19 -11.14
N LEU A 9 15.61 3.68 -11.06
CA LEU A 9 15.97 2.35 -11.57
C LEU A 9 15.38 1.22 -10.72
N LEU A 10 15.39 1.35 -9.39
CA LEU A 10 14.84 0.32 -8.50
C LEU A 10 13.34 0.11 -8.70
N CYS A 11 12.57 1.19 -8.89
CA CYS A 11 11.14 1.06 -9.20
C CYS A 11 10.87 0.36 -10.55
N ARG A 12 11.77 0.48 -11.53
CA ARG A 12 11.67 -0.24 -12.82
C ARG A 12 12.02 -1.71 -12.70
N LEU A 13 12.90 -2.07 -11.76
CA LEU A 13 13.25 -3.46 -11.42
C LEU A 13 12.22 -4.13 -10.49
N GLY A 14 11.09 -3.46 -10.20
CA GLY A 14 10.05 -3.95 -9.30
C GLY A 14 10.35 -3.77 -7.81
N ILE A 15 11.50 -3.17 -7.47
CA ILE A 15 11.89 -2.84 -6.10
C ILE A 15 11.28 -1.50 -5.73
N HIS A 16 10.13 -1.55 -5.08
CA HIS A 16 9.38 -0.36 -4.67
C HIS A 16 9.49 -0.14 -3.16
N ASP A 17 9.76 1.10 -2.78
CA ASP A 17 9.65 1.55 -1.39
C ASP A 17 8.22 2.03 -1.13
N TRP A 18 7.41 1.20 -0.49
CA TRP A 18 5.99 1.45 -0.25
C TRP A 18 5.77 2.13 1.10
N GLY A 19 5.15 3.31 1.12
CA GLY A 19 4.39 3.80 2.27
C GLY A 19 3.04 3.09 2.33
N VAL A 20 2.55 2.78 3.53
CA VAL A 20 1.25 2.13 3.74
C VAL A 20 0.39 3.04 4.61
N GLU A 21 -0.83 3.30 4.17
CA GLU A 21 -1.87 4.00 4.92
C GLU A 21 -3.05 3.04 5.09
N THR A 22 -3.51 2.87 6.33
CA THR A 22 -4.62 1.97 6.66
C THR A 22 -5.73 2.75 7.35
N TYR A 23 -6.97 2.57 6.91
CA TYR A 23 -8.15 3.12 7.56
C TYR A 23 -9.24 2.05 7.70
N HIS A 24 -10.11 2.23 8.70
CA HIS A 24 -11.18 1.28 9.02
C HIS A 24 -12.54 1.95 8.84
N GLU A 25 -13.46 1.22 8.22
CA GLU A 25 -14.87 1.60 8.13
C GLU A 25 -15.68 0.62 8.98
N GLU A 26 -16.44 1.16 9.94
CA GLU A 26 -17.34 0.42 10.83
C GLU A 26 -18.79 0.80 10.52
N GLU A 27 -19.32 0.27 9.41
CA GLU A 27 -20.74 0.41 9.05
C GLU A 27 -21.39 -0.99 9.02
N GLY A 28 -21.61 -1.57 10.21
CA GLY A 28 -22.25 -2.90 10.37
C GLY A 28 -21.40 -4.11 9.93
N SER A 29 -20.24 -3.87 9.31
CA SER A 29 -19.18 -4.83 9.01
C SER A 29 -17.84 -4.14 9.21
N PHE A 30 -16.81 -4.89 9.62
CA PHE A 30 -15.47 -4.33 9.78
C PHE A 30 -14.73 -4.42 8.44
N VAL A 31 -14.44 -3.26 7.85
CA VAL A 31 -13.72 -3.17 6.57
C VAL A 31 -12.38 -2.47 6.78
N GLU A 32 -11.29 -3.21 6.56
CA GLU A 32 -9.94 -2.67 6.58
C GLU A 32 -9.52 -2.28 5.16
N HIS A 33 -9.24 -1.00 4.95
CA HIS A 33 -8.69 -0.48 3.70
C HIS A 33 -7.20 -0.21 3.87
N SER A 34 -6.37 -0.81 3.02
CA SER A 34 -4.92 -0.63 2.99
C SER A 34 -4.49 -0.04 1.66
N VAL A 35 -3.99 1.18 1.66
CA VAL A 35 -3.42 1.85 0.48
C VAL A 35 -1.89 1.84 0.59
N LYS A 36 -1.22 1.30 -0.42
CA LYS A 36 0.25 1.34 -0.53
C LYS A 36 0.67 2.30 -1.63
N VAL A 37 1.49 3.29 -1.31
CA VAL A 37 2.01 4.29 -2.26
C VAL A 37 3.52 4.21 -2.32
N CYS A 38 4.09 4.02 -3.51
CA CYS A 38 5.54 4.01 -3.66
C CYS A 38 6.08 5.43 -3.46
N LYS A 39 6.88 5.66 -2.42
CA LYS A 39 7.44 7.00 -2.10
C LYS A 39 8.36 7.55 -3.20
N ARG A 40 8.80 6.67 -4.11
CA ARG A 40 9.75 7.00 -5.19
C ARG A 40 9.07 7.28 -6.52
N CYS A 41 8.14 6.43 -6.95
CA CYS A 41 7.47 6.57 -8.26
C CYS A 41 5.98 6.90 -8.18
N GLY A 42 5.41 7.06 -6.98
CA GLY A 42 4.00 7.40 -6.78
C GLY A 42 3.00 6.29 -7.14
N LYS A 43 3.47 5.10 -7.54
CA LYS A 43 2.59 3.96 -7.84
C LYS A 43 1.70 3.67 -6.62
N LYS A 44 0.41 3.45 -6.84
CA LYS A 44 -0.56 3.12 -5.79
C LYS A 44 -1.02 1.67 -5.92
N LYS A 45 -1.25 1.00 -4.79
CA LYS A 45 -1.88 -0.32 -4.69
C LYS A 45 -2.84 -0.30 -3.52
N GLU A 46 -4.12 -0.46 -3.80
CA GLU A 46 -5.15 -0.55 -2.77
C GLU A 46 -5.52 -2.02 -2.53
N LYS A 47 -5.78 -2.36 -1.27
CA LYS A 47 -6.28 -3.66 -0.85
C LYS A 47 -7.33 -3.45 0.23
N THR A 48 -8.53 -3.96 -0.01
CA THR A 48 -9.61 -3.94 0.98
C THR A 48 -9.80 -5.33 1.54
N ARG A 49 -9.93 -5.45 2.85
CA ARG A 49 -10.20 -6.70 3.57
C ARG A 49 -11.48 -6.53 4.38
N LYS A 50 -12.55 -7.16 3.92
CA LYS A 50 -13.83 -7.21 4.63
C LYS A 50 -13.82 -8.40 5.58
N PHE A 51 -14.13 -8.16 6.84
CA PHE A 51 -14.40 -9.21 7.81
C PHE A 51 -15.91 -9.28 8.02
N GLU A 52 -16.54 -10.27 7.41
CA GLU A 52 -17.93 -10.63 7.67
C GLU A 52 -17.93 -11.70 8.75
N TRP A 53 -18.52 -11.39 9.91
CA TRP A 53 -18.73 -12.38 10.96
C TRP A 53 -19.91 -13.26 10.54
N ASP A 54 -19.66 -14.55 10.31
CA ASP A 54 -20.72 -15.54 10.14
C ASP A 54 -21.48 -15.64 11.48
N LYS A 55 -22.72 -15.15 11.55
CA LYS A 55 -23.60 -15.33 12.72
C LYS A 55 -24.13 -16.76 12.72
N SER A 56 -23.35 -17.74 13.18
CA SER A 56 -23.81 -19.10 13.48
C SER A 56 -24.16 -19.29 14.96
#